data_AF-A0A938R3N7-F1
#
_entry.id   AF-A0A938R3N7-F1
#
_cell.length_a   1.000
_cell.length_b   1.000
_cell.length_c   1.000
_cell.angle_alpha   90.00
_cell.angle_beta   90.00
_cell.angle_gamma   90.00
#
_symmetry.space_group_name_H-M   'P 1'
#
loop_
_entity.id
_entity.type
_entity.pdbx_description
1 polymer ?
#
loop_
_entity_poly.entity_id
_entity_poly.type
_entity_poly.pdbx_seq_one_letter_code
_entity_poly.pdbx_strand_id
1 'polypeptide(L)'
;MRVLVTGASGFVGNEVVRELLAAGHQVVALVRPGSEKKLRDRQLVEVMPGDCLHPEALARAAAGCDAVVHLVGIIREFPGRGITFEAVHVQATKNVVDAAKSAGAQRYLHMSALGARPEPADPYHVTNYLADEYVMASGLTYTIFRPSVIYGPGDQSINLFAHQIRRLFFFPVIGDGRYQLQPAPVWTVALAFARALELPGAENRIYEVGGPEPLAFNDIVQTIAQVLGRRVKLMHQPVWCMRVAANLCGRFRWFPLSPGQLRMLLEGSTCDPTDFYHDFGLTPVSFAAGLSSYLS
;
A
#
# COMPACT_ATOMS: atom_id res chain seq x y z
N MET A 1 11.77 -19.93 -4.23
CA MET A 1 10.67 -19.93 -5.22
C MET A 1 10.99 -18.97 -6.36
N ARG A 2 10.39 -19.17 -7.54
CA ARG A 2 10.28 -18.15 -8.59
C ARG A 2 8.96 -17.38 -8.41
N VAL A 3 9.05 -16.07 -8.19
CA VAL A 3 7.95 -15.25 -7.69
C VAL A 3 7.62 -14.13 -8.67
N LEU A 4 6.39 -14.11 -9.18
CA LEU A 4 5.87 -12.98 -9.94
C LEU A 4 5.49 -11.84 -8.98
N VAL A 5 6.07 -10.66 -9.16
CA VAL A 5 5.70 -9.45 -8.42
C VAL A 5 5.08 -8.44 -9.35
N THR A 6 3.80 -8.14 -9.14
CA THR A 6 3.14 -7.01 -9.80
C THR A 6 3.18 -5.78 -8.89
N GLY A 7 3.29 -4.58 -9.48
CA GLY A 7 3.52 -3.37 -8.68
C GLY A 7 4.96 -3.25 -8.15
N ALA A 8 5.89 -4.07 -8.66
CA ALA A 8 7.30 -4.13 -8.26
C ALA A 8 8.02 -2.77 -8.34
N SER A 9 7.67 -1.94 -9.33
CA SER A 9 8.26 -0.60 -9.50
C SER A 9 7.64 0.48 -8.58
N GLY A 10 6.75 0.09 -7.66
CA GLY A 10 6.07 0.96 -6.70
C GLY A 10 6.85 1.14 -5.39
N PHE A 11 6.32 1.94 -4.48
CA PHE A 11 6.95 2.21 -3.17
C PHE A 11 7.15 0.92 -2.35
N VAL A 12 6.07 0.22 -2.02
CA VAL A 12 6.13 -1.05 -1.28
C VAL A 12 6.77 -2.14 -2.13
N GLY A 13 6.48 -2.18 -3.43
CA GLY A 13 7.02 -3.19 -4.34
C GLY A 13 8.53 -3.24 -4.41
N ASN A 14 9.22 -2.10 -4.35
CA ASN A 14 10.68 -2.08 -4.32
C ASN A 14 11.25 -2.77 -3.07
N GLU A 15 10.68 -2.51 -1.89
CA GLU A 15 11.15 -3.14 -0.65
C GLU A 15 10.77 -4.64 -0.63
N VAL A 16 9.59 -5.01 -1.14
CA VAL A 16 9.20 -6.43 -1.26
C VAL A 16 10.16 -7.18 -2.18
N VAL A 17 10.50 -6.62 -3.35
CA VAL A 17 11.49 -7.23 -4.26
C VAL A 17 12.83 -7.44 -3.57
N ARG A 18 13.30 -6.43 -2.82
CA ARG A 18 14.55 -6.51 -2.05
C ARG A 18 14.51 -7.64 -1.02
N GLU A 19 13.44 -7.75 -0.24
CA GLU A 19 13.29 -8.80 0.78
C GLU A 19 13.17 -10.20 0.15
N LEU A 20 12.47 -10.33 -0.98
CA LEU A 20 12.39 -11.59 -1.74
C LEU A 20 13.77 -12.03 -2.25
N LEU A 21 14.56 -11.10 -2.80
CA LEU A 21 15.93 -11.37 -3.23
C LEU A 21 16.83 -11.75 -2.05
N ALA A 22 16.71 -11.07 -0.91
CA ALA A 22 17.47 -11.37 0.30
C ALA A 22 17.11 -12.75 0.88
N ALA A 23 15.86 -13.20 0.72
CA ALA A 23 15.41 -14.56 1.04
C ALA A 23 15.83 -15.61 0.00
N GLY A 24 16.59 -15.24 -1.04
CA GLY A 24 17.10 -16.17 -2.06
C GLY A 24 16.07 -16.57 -3.11
N HIS A 25 14.96 -15.85 -3.25
CA HIS A 25 13.97 -16.11 -4.29
C HIS A 25 14.39 -15.49 -5.64
N GLN A 26 13.92 -16.11 -6.72
CA GLN A 26 14.03 -15.53 -8.06
C GLN A 26 12.80 -14.66 -8.31
N VAL A 27 13.00 -13.40 -8.71
CA VAL A 27 11.90 -12.46 -8.90
C VAL A 27 11.66 -12.19 -10.39
N VAL A 28 10.40 -12.30 -10.79
CA VAL A 28 9.88 -11.82 -12.07
C VAL A 28 9.06 -10.57 -11.79
N ALA A 29 9.55 -9.40 -12.20
CA ALA A 29 8.88 -8.13 -11.97
C ALA A 29 8.04 -7.76 -13.20
N LEU A 30 6.71 -7.76 -13.06
CA LEU A 30 5.84 -7.17 -14.10
C LEU A 30 5.84 -5.65 -13.94
N VAL A 31 6.39 -4.96 -14.94
CA VAL A 31 6.57 -3.51 -14.91
C VAL A 31 5.92 -2.85 -16.12
N ARG A 32 5.12 -1.80 -15.88
CA ARG A 32 4.55 -1.01 -16.97
C ARG A 32 5.65 -0.32 -17.79
N PRO A 33 5.53 -0.30 -19.14
CA PRO A 33 6.47 0.41 -19.99
C PRO A 33 6.74 1.84 -19.52
N GLY A 34 8.02 2.21 -19.43
CA GLY A 34 8.48 3.52 -18.95
C GLY A 34 8.59 3.65 -17.43
N SER A 35 8.29 2.61 -16.65
CA SER A 35 8.45 2.58 -15.19
C SER A 35 9.66 1.76 -14.72
N GLU A 36 10.44 1.18 -15.63
CA GLU A 36 11.55 0.27 -15.36
C GLU A 36 12.65 0.95 -14.52
N LYS A 37 12.89 2.24 -14.74
CA LYS A 37 13.87 3.03 -13.97
C LYS A 37 13.48 3.22 -12.49
N LYS A 38 12.22 2.97 -12.13
CA LYS A 38 11.73 3.07 -10.74
C LYS A 38 11.95 1.79 -9.93
N LEU A 39 12.29 0.70 -10.60
CA LEU A 39 12.67 -0.56 -9.96
C LEU A 39 14.16 -0.50 -9.62
N ARG A 40 14.48 -0.42 -8.32
CA ARG A 40 15.86 -0.21 -7.81
C ARG A 40 16.76 -1.38 -8.20
N ASP A 41 16.33 -2.60 -7.90
CA ASP A 41 17.10 -3.83 -8.12
C ASP A 41 16.84 -4.47 -9.49
N ARG A 42 16.52 -3.67 -10.51
CA ARG A 42 16.15 -4.16 -11.86
C ARG A 42 17.20 -5.04 -12.54
N GLN A 43 18.46 -4.96 -12.10
CA GLN A 43 19.57 -5.76 -12.65
C GLN A 43 19.63 -7.17 -12.04
N LEU A 44 18.94 -7.40 -10.92
CA LEU A 44 18.94 -8.65 -10.16
C LEU A 44 17.67 -9.47 -10.39
N VAL A 45 16.74 -8.98 -11.20
CA VAL A 45 15.42 -9.60 -11.44
C VAL A 45 15.12 -9.71 -12.92
N GLU A 46 14.24 -10.64 -13.28
CA GLU A 46 13.68 -10.72 -14.62
C GLU A 46 12.60 -9.64 -14.77
N VAL A 47 12.80 -8.66 -15.65
CA VAL A 47 11.84 -7.58 -15.88
C VAL A 47 10.94 -7.93 -17.07
N MET A 48 9.65 -8.13 -16.80
CA MET A 48 8.64 -8.41 -17.82
C MET A 48 7.80 -7.16 -18.08
N PRO A 49 7.84 -6.58 -19.29
CA PRO A 49 7.01 -5.43 -19.62
C PRO A 49 5.53 -5.84 -19.71
N GLY A 50 4.64 -5.11 -19.01
CA GLY A 50 3.21 -5.37 -19.08
C GLY A 50 2.36 -4.55 -18.11
N ASP A 51 1.05 -4.71 -18.25
CA ASP A 51 0.03 -4.10 -17.38
C ASP A 51 -0.88 -5.20 -16.85
N CYS A 52 -1.35 -5.08 -15.61
CA CYS A 52 -2.24 -6.08 -15.00
C CYS A 52 -3.65 -6.08 -15.61
N LEU A 53 -4.00 -5.06 -16.38
CA LEU A 53 -5.23 -5.05 -17.19
C LEU A 53 -5.11 -5.87 -18.50
N HIS A 54 -3.92 -6.38 -18.82
CA HIS A 54 -3.65 -7.16 -20.04
C HIS A 54 -3.32 -8.63 -19.67
N PRO A 55 -4.31 -9.55 -19.74
CA PRO A 55 -4.14 -10.94 -19.32
C PRO A 55 -3.01 -11.68 -20.02
N GLU A 56 -2.73 -11.38 -21.29
CA GLU A 56 -1.66 -12.03 -22.06
C GLU A 56 -0.27 -11.67 -21.53
N ALA A 57 -0.08 -10.45 -21.02
CA ALA A 57 1.17 -10.05 -20.39
C ALA A 57 1.37 -10.77 -19.05
N LEU A 58 0.28 -10.92 -18.28
CA LEU A 58 0.28 -11.67 -17.04
C LEU A 58 0.55 -13.16 -17.26
N ALA A 59 -0.07 -13.79 -18.26
CA ALA A 59 0.17 -15.19 -18.59
C ALA A 59 1.65 -15.46 -18.91
N ARG A 60 2.29 -14.59 -19.70
CA ARG A 60 3.73 -14.71 -19.99
C ARG A 60 4.59 -14.51 -18.74
N ALA A 61 4.26 -13.54 -17.89
CA ALA A 61 5.04 -13.24 -16.69
C ALA A 61 4.86 -14.28 -15.57
N ALA A 62 3.68 -14.89 -15.48
CA ALA A 62 3.36 -15.91 -14.49
C ALA A 62 3.87 -17.31 -14.89
N ALA A 63 4.14 -17.56 -16.17
CA ALA A 63 4.60 -18.86 -16.66
C ALA A 63 5.83 -19.34 -15.88
N GLY A 64 5.72 -20.51 -15.22
CA GLY A 64 6.79 -21.11 -14.42
C GLY A 64 7.08 -20.40 -13.08
N CYS A 65 6.16 -19.57 -12.57
CA CYS A 65 6.25 -19.02 -11.22
C CYS A 65 5.57 -19.93 -10.21
N ASP A 66 6.24 -20.17 -9.07
CA ASP A 66 5.71 -20.94 -7.95
C ASP A 66 4.78 -20.08 -7.06
N ALA A 67 4.92 -18.76 -7.11
CA ALA A 67 4.16 -17.83 -6.30
C ALA A 67 3.89 -16.50 -7.02
N VAL A 68 2.85 -15.80 -6.58
CA VAL A 68 2.51 -14.45 -7.05
C VAL A 68 2.35 -13.50 -5.87
N VAL A 69 2.92 -12.31 -5.98
CA VAL A 69 2.76 -11.20 -5.04
C VAL A 69 2.12 -10.02 -5.78
N HIS A 70 0.89 -9.68 -5.39
CA HIS A 70 0.08 -8.66 -6.04
C HIS A 70 0.00 -7.39 -5.20
N LEU A 71 0.69 -6.33 -5.63
CA LEU A 71 0.85 -5.06 -4.90
C LEU A 71 0.29 -3.85 -5.67
N VAL A 72 -0.48 -4.09 -6.74
CA VAL A 72 -1.02 -3.01 -7.55
C VAL A 72 -2.26 -2.44 -6.86
N GLY A 73 -2.24 -1.13 -6.61
CA GLY A 73 -3.38 -0.40 -6.06
C GLY A 73 -3.26 1.09 -6.35
N ILE A 74 -4.38 1.81 -6.25
CA ILE A 74 -4.43 3.26 -6.38
C ILE A 74 -5.26 3.83 -5.23
N ILE A 75 -4.90 5.02 -4.77
CA ILE A 75 -5.69 5.77 -3.78
C ILE A 75 -6.50 6.90 -4.42
N ARG A 76 -6.37 7.08 -5.74
CA ARG A 76 -7.03 8.13 -6.52
C ARG A 76 -7.25 7.69 -7.96
N GLU A 77 -8.45 7.97 -8.46
CA GLU A 77 -8.86 7.66 -9.82
C GLU A 77 -8.47 8.75 -10.82
N PHE A 78 -8.19 8.31 -12.04
CA PHE A 78 -8.08 9.14 -13.24
C PHE A 78 -8.88 8.50 -14.39
N PRO A 79 -10.23 8.60 -14.39
CA PRO A 79 -11.10 7.88 -15.32
C PRO A 79 -10.79 8.17 -16.80
N GLY A 80 -10.41 9.41 -17.14
CA GLY A 80 -10.00 9.78 -18.50
C GLY A 80 -8.73 9.07 -19.01
N ARG A 81 -8.04 8.32 -18.16
CA ARG A 81 -6.88 7.48 -18.50
C ARG A 81 -7.16 5.98 -18.28
N GLY A 82 -8.42 5.60 -18.00
CA GLY A 82 -8.81 4.23 -17.65
C GLY A 82 -8.33 3.77 -16.27
N ILE A 83 -7.87 4.68 -15.41
CA ILE A 83 -7.39 4.34 -14.05
C ILE A 83 -8.54 4.55 -13.07
N THR A 84 -9.29 3.50 -12.77
CA THR A 84 -10.41 3.52 -11.82
C THR A 84 -10.19 2.48 -10.72
N PHE A 85 -10.87 2.64 -9.59
CA PHE A 85 -10.80 1.66 -8.50
C PHE A 85 -11.29 0.28 -8.95
N GLU A 86 -12.40 0.23 -9.71
CA GLU A 86 -12.91 -1.01 -10.28
C GLU A 86 -11.89 -1.70 -11.20
N ALA A 87 -11.26 -0.95 -12.12
CA ALA A 87 -10.29 -1.52 -13.03
C ALA A 87 -9.05 -2.02 -12.28
N VAL A 88 -8.50 -1.20 -11.37
CA VAL A 88 -7.20 -1.47 -10.76
C VAL A 88 -7.28 -2.41 -9.55
N HIS A 89 -8.35 -2.37 -8.75
CA HIS A 89 -8.50 -3.27 -7.61
C HIS A 89 -9.26 -4.53 -8.00
N VAL A 90 -10.36 -4.43 -8.75
CA VAL A 90 -11.18 -5.63 -9.06
C VAL A 90 -10.66 -6.33 -10.31
N GLN A 91 -10.66 -5.66 -11.46
CA GLN A 91 -10.34 -6.32 -12.73
C GLN A 91 -8.88 -6.78 -12.81
N ALA A 92 -7.92 -5.96 -12.37
CA ALA A 92 -6.52 -6.35 -12.36
C ALA A 92 -6.26 -7.52 -11.42
N THR A 93 -6.85 -7.54 -10.22
CA THR A 93 -6.71 -8.67 -9.28
C THR A 93 -7.30 -9.95 -9.86
N LYS A 94 -8.47 -9.90 -10.51
CA LYS A 94 -9.04 -11.04 -11.24
C LYS A 94 -8.07 -11.62 -12.27
N ASN A 95 -7.53 -10.76 -13.13
CA ASN A 95 -6.55 -11.18 -14.15
C ASN A 95 -5.30 -11.81 -13.53
N VAL A 96 -4.80 -11.26 -12.41
CA VAL A 96 -3.59 -11.75 -11.74
C VAL A 96 -3.85 -13.09 -11.04
N VAL A 97 -5.02 -13.27 -10.43
CA VAL A 97 -5.47 -14.55 -9.86
C VAL A 97 -5.59 -15.61 -10.96
N ASP A 98 -6.22 -15.29 -12.09
CA ASP A 98 -6.40 -16.24 -13.19
C ASP A 98 -5.06 -16.66 -13.81
N ALA A 99 -4.12 -15.71 -13.94
CA ALA A 99 -2.75 -16.00 -14.37
C ALA A 99 -1.98 -16.87 -13.36
N ALA A 100 -2.13 -16.60 -12.06
CA ALA A 100 -1.53 -17.41 -11.00
C ALA A 100 -2.04 -18.86 -11.03
N LYS A 101 -3.36 -19.04 -11.18
CA LYS A 101 -3.99 -20.37 -11.33
C LYS A 101 -3.49 -21.10 -12.56
N SER A 102 -3.44 -20.42 -13.70
CA SER A 102 -2.98 -21.00 -14.97
C SER A 102 -1.51 -21.41 -14.93
N ALA A 103 -0.69 -20.68 -14.16
CA ALA A 103 0.70 -21.01 -13.93
C ALA A 103 0.91 -22.17 -12.93
N GLY A 104 -0.13 -22.58 -12.19
CA GLY A 104 -0.01 -23.55 -11.10
C GLY A 104 0.70 -23.01 -9.87
N ALA A 105 0.64 -21.69 -9.64
CA ALA A 105 1.27 -21.06 -8.48
C ALA A 105 0.68 -21.63 -7.16
N GLN A 106 1.56 -21.99 -6.23
CA GLN A 106 1.21 -22.57 -4.95
C GLN A 106 0.86 -21.52 -3.89
N ARG A 107 1.35 -20.28 -4.05
CA ARG A 107 1.14 -19.19 -3.10
C ARG A 107 0.67 -17.91 -3.80
N TYR A 108 -0.32 -17.25 -3.24
CA TYR A 108 -0.81 -15.95 -3.70
C TYR A 108 -0.84 -14.92 -2.57
N LEU A 109 0.04 -13.93 -2.61
CA LEU A 109 0.05 -12.84 -1.62
C LEU A 109 -0.59 -11.60 -2.23
N HIS A 110 -1.52 -10.98 -1.51
CA HIS A 110 -2.25 -9.80 -1.96
C HIS A 110 -2.10 -8.65 -0.98
N MET A 111 -1.79 -7.45 -1.49
CA MET A 111 -1.99 -6.23 -0.73
C MET A 111 -3.35 -5.64 -1.06
N SER A 112 -4.22 -5.64 -0.05
CA SER A 112 -5.52 -5.00 -0.05
C SER A 112 -5.41 -3.67 0.70
N ALA A 113 -6.47 -3.27 1.40
CA ALA A 113 -6.50 -2.07 2.23
C ALA A 113 -7.25 -2.31 3.54
N LEU A 114 -6.77 -1.69 4.61
CA LEU A 114 -7.53 -1.66 5.87
C LEU A 114 -8.88 -0.97 5.66
N GLY A 115 -9.93 -1.50 6.28
CA GLY A 115 -11.30 -1.01 6.12
C GLY A 115 -12.04 -1.56 4.88
N ALA A 116 -11.45 -2.47 4.10
CA ALA A 116 -12.12 -3.18 3.01
C ALA A 116 -13.40 -3.88 3.52
N ARG A 117 -14.56 -3.37 3.09
CA ARG A 117 -15.90 -3.83 3.48
C ARG A 117 -16.92 -3.49 2.38
N PRO A 118 -18.08 -4.16 2.33
CA PRO A 118 -19.12 -3.87 1.34
C PRO A 118 -19.76 -2.49 1.56
N GLU A 119 -20.68 -2.12 0.67
CA GLU A 119 -21.53 -0.93 0.84
C GLU A 119 -22.24 -0.94 2.22
N PRO A 120 -22.41 0.22 2.86
CA PRO A 120 -22.31 1.59 2.31
C PRO A 120 -20.93 2.26 2.45
N ALA A 121 -19.82 1.50 2.46
CA ALA A 121 -18.47 2.06 2.44
C ALA A 121 -18.16 2.87 1.17
N ASP A 122 -17.06 3.64 1.17
CA ASP A 122 -16.66 4.38 -0.03
C ASP A 122 -16.07 3.45 -1.11
N PRO A 123 -16.06 3.87 -2.39
CA PRO A 123 -15.65 3.03 -3.51
C PRO A 123 -14.25 2.42 -3.38
N TYR A 124 -13.31 3.07 -2.71
CA TYR A 124 -11.98 2.50 -2.48
C TYR A 124 -12.06 1.26 -1.59
N HIS A 125 -12.77 1.32 -0.46
CA HIS A 125 -12.94 0.17 0.44
C HIS A 125 -13.80 -0.93 -0.18
N VAL A 126 -14.86 -0.58 -0.90
CA VAL A 126 -15.73 -1.56 -1.58
C VAL A 126 -14.97 -2.35 -2.63
N THR A 127 -14.16 -1.68 -3.47
CA THR A 127 -13.41 -2.36 -4.53
C THR A 127 -12.27 -3.24 -4.00
N ASN A 128 -11.60 -2.85 -2.91
CA ASN A 128 -10.66 -3.73 -2.21
C ASN A 128 -11.37 -4.94 -1.59
N TYR A 129 -12.57 -4.75 -1.02
CA TYR A 129 -13.38 -5.86 -0.49
C TYR A 129 -13.77 -6.86 -1.59
N LEU A 130 -14.22 -6.37 -2.74
CA LEU A 130 -14.55 -7.22 -3.89
C LEU A 130 -13.32 -7.97 -4.44
N ALA A 131 -12.14 -7.35 -4.40
CA ALA A 131 -10.88 -8.00 -4.76
C ALA A 131 -10.52 -9.12 -3.76
N ASP A 132 -10.64 -8.84 -2.45
CA ASP A 132 -10.41 -9.82 -1.39
C ASP A 132 -11.33 -11.03 -1.53
N GLU A 133 -12.63 -10.81 -1.71
CA GLU A 133 -13.61 -11.89 -1.91
C GLU A 133 -13.25 -12.76 -3.12
N TYR A 134 -12.78 -12.15 -4.22
CA TYR A 134 -12.34 -12.90 -5.40
C TYR A 134 -11.08 -13.73 -5.12
N VAL A 135 -10.10 -13.18 -4.40
CA VAL A 135 -8.90 -13.90 -3.99
C VAL A 135 -9.27 -15.08 -3.10
N MET A 136 -10.15 -14.88 -2.12
CA MET A 136 -10.60 -15.93 -1.20
C MET A 136 -11.37 -17.05 -1.92
N ALA A 137 -12.20 -16.70 -2.90
CA ALA A 137 -12.96 -17.66 -3.69
C ALA A 137 -12.14 -18.34 -4.81
N SER A 138 -10.88 -17.94 -5.02
CA SER A 138 -10.09 -18.36 -6.18
C SER A 138 -9.66 -19.83 -6.16
N GLY A 139 -9.58 -20.44 -4.97
CA GLY A 139 -8.99 -21.76 -4.75
C GLY A 139 -7.47 -21.78 -4.67
N LEU A 140 -6.79 -20.63 -4.77
CA LEU A 140 -5.36 -20.50 -4.47
C LEU A 140 -5.14 -20.45 -2.96
N THR A 141 -4.02 -20.99 -2.49
CA THR A 141 -3.56 -20.75 -1.12
C THR A 141 -3.08 -19.30 -1.00
N TYR A 142 -3.85 -18.46 -0.32
CA TYR A 142 -3.60 -17.02 -0.29
C TYR A 142 -3.12 -16.48 1.06
N THR A 143 -2.52 -15.30 1.08
CA THR A 143 -2.40 -14.45 2.26
C THR A 143 -2.72 -13.01 1.85
N ILE A 144 -3.66 -12.37 2.54
CA ILE A 144 -4.04 -10.98 2.26
C ILE A 144 -3.52 -10.08 3.38
N PHE A 145 -2.82 -9.01 3.03
CA PHE A 145 -2.44 -7.96 3.96
C PHE A 145 -3.31 -6.73 3.74
N ARG A 146 -3.94 -6.24 4.80
CA ARG A 146 -4.79 -5.03 4.82
C ARG A 146 -4.09 -3.93 5.61
N PRO A 147 -3.18 -3.17 4.98
CA PRO A 147 -2.44 -2.13 5.66
C PRO A 147 -3.25 -0.86 5.89
N SER A 148 -2.96 -0.22 7.02
CA SER A 148 -3.13 1.22 7.24
C SER A 148 -2.11 2.00 6.39
N VAL A 149 -1.74 3.21 6.81
CA VAL A 149 -0.73 4.02 6.13
C VAL A 149 0.64 3.37 6.23
N ILE A 150 1.26 3.06 5.08
CA ILE A 150 2.64 2.58 5.03
C ILE A 150 3.58 3.76 4.81
N TYR A 151 4.66 3.83 5.60
CA TYR A 151 5.65 4.91 5.51
C TYR A 151 7.09 4.39 5.37
N GLY A 152 7.98 5.25 4.87
CA GLY A 152 9.40 4.94 4.69
C GLY A 152 10.04 5.73 3.55
N PRO A 153 11.29 5.40 3.17
CA PRO A 153 11.99 6.08 2.08
C PRO A 153 11.23 5.98 0.75
N GLY A 154 10.74 7.12 0.25
CA GLY A 154 10.02 7.20 -1.03
C GLY A 154 8.49 7.08 -0.93
N ASP A 155 7.93 7.01 0.28
CA ASP A 155 6.48 7.16 0.47
C ASP A 155 6.03 8.57 0.04
N GLN A 156 4.79 8.72 -0.43
CA GLN A 156 4.29 10.01 -0.97
C GLN A 156 3.52 10.85 0.05
N SER A 157 3.32 10.34 1.26
CA SER A 157 2.47 10.91 2.31
C SER A 157 3.32 11.58 3.40
N ILE A 158 4.04 10.78 4.18
CA ILE A 158 4.89 11.21 5.29
C ILE A 158 6.08 12.03 4.77
N ASN A 159 6.74 11.63 3.68
CA ASN A 159 7.79 12.47 3.07
C ASN A 159 7.26 13.81 2.54
N LEU A 160 6.02 13.86 2.04
CA LEU A 160 5.39 15.13 1.64
C LEU A 160 5.16 16.03 2.86
N PHE A 161 4.73 15.46 3.99
CA PHE A 161 4.59 16.21 5.24
C PHE A 161 5.94 16.70 5.75
N ALA A 162 6.96 15.84 5.76
CA ALA A 162 8.32 16.20 6.14
C ALA A 162 8.88 17.32 5.25
N HIS A 163 8.63 17.28 3.93
CA HIS A 163 9.04 18.34 3.02
C HIS A 163 8.35 19.69 3.34
N GLN A 164 7.05 19.67 3.64
CA GLN A 164 6.31 20.87 4.03
C GLN A 164 6.83 21.44 5.36
N ILE A 165 7.04 20.59 6.37
CA ILE A 165 7.53 20.99 7.70
C ILE A 165 8.96 21.57 7.62
N ARG A 166 9.81 21.07 6.70
CA ARG A 166 11.14 21.66 6.47
C ARG A 166 11.08 23.09 5.92
N ARG A 167 10.01 23.47 5.22
CA ARG A 167 9.89 24.74 4.48
C ARG A 167 8.97 25.76 5.16
N LEU A 168 7.95 25.30 5.89
CA LEU A 168 6.88 26.12 6.43
C LEU A 168 6.89 26.08 7.96
N PHE A 169 6.59 27.22 8.59
CA PHE A 169 6.46 27.30 10.04
C PHE A 169 5.09 26.83 10.57
N PHE A 170 4.13 26.59 9.67
CA PHE A 170 2.81 26.07 9.98
C PHE A 170 2.48 24.86 9.11
N PHE A 171 1.57 24.01 9.58
CA PHE A 171 1.07 22.85 8.85
C PHE A 171 -0.47 22.87 8.82
N PRO A 172 -1.10 22.84 7.64
CA PRO A 172 -2.55 22.79 7.55
C PRO A 172 -3.06 21.41 7.96
N VAL A 173 -3.96 21.38 8.93
CA VAL A 173 -4.64 20.16 9.41
C VAL A 173 -6.11 20.25 9.02
N ILE A 174 -6.67 19.19 8.48
CA ILE A 174 -8.09 19.15 8.13
C ILE A 174 -8.89 18.75 9.37
N GLY A 175 -9.99 19.44 9.64
CA GLY A 175 -10.77 19.21 10.85
C GLY A 175 -9.96 19.50 12.12
N ASP A 176 -10.19 18.73 13.18
CA ASP A 176 -9.50 18.84 14.46
C ASP A 176 -8.19 18.02 14.55
N GLY A 177 -7.90 17.23 13.51
CA GLY A 177 -6.73 16.34 13.45
C GLY A 177 -6.73 15.19 14.46
N ARG A 178 -7.90 14.85 15.03
CA ARG A 178 -8.04 13.77 16.02
C ARG A 178 -8.32 12.40 15.39
N TYR A 179 -8.65 12.35 14.10
CA TYR A 179 -8.78 11.09 13.39
C TYR A 179 -7.47 10.30 13.47
N GLN A 180 -7.61 8.99 13.70
CA GLN A 180 -6.50 8.12 14.03
C GLN A 180 -6.02 7.35 12.80
N LEU A 181 -4.70 7.23 12.67
CA LEU A 181 -4.03 6.39 11.70
C LEU A 181 -3.01 5.53 12.46
N GLN A 182 -2.61 4.40 11.90
CA GLN A 182 -1.68 3.48 12.55
C GLN A 182 -0.50 3.15 11.63
N PRO A 183 0.45 4.10 11.45
CA PRO A 183 1.46 4.00 10.40
C PRO A 183 2.37 2.78 10.56
N ALA A 184 2.48 1.95 9.52
CA ALA A 184 3.34 0.78 9.50
C ALA A 184 4.61 1.05 8.66
N PRO A 185 5.81 0.68 9.14
CA PRO A 185 7.03 0.86 8.35
C PRO A 185 7.07 -0.09 7.15
N VAL A 186 7.45 0.43 5.97
CA VAL A 186 7.49 -0.33 4.72
C VAL A 186 8.40 -1.56 4.77
N TRP A 187 9.52 -1.49 5.49
CA TRP A 187 10.44 -2.63 5.64
C TRP A 187 9.83 -3.76 6.47
N THR A 188 9.02 -3.44 7.49
CA THR A 188 8.27 -4.44 8.26
C THR A 188 7.23 -5.12 7.40
N VAL A 189 6.48 -4.34 6.59
CA VAL A 189 5.48 -4.88 5.66
C VAL A 189 6.15 -5.75 4.60
N ALA A 190 7.24 -5.28 3.99
CA ALA A 190 7.96 -6.02 2.97
C ALA A 190 8.54 -7.35 3.49
N LEU A 191 9.11 -7.34 4.69
CA LEU A 191 9.62 -8.54 5.34
C LEU A 191 8.50 -9.55 5.61
N ALA A 192 7.31 -9.09 5.99
CA ALA A 192 6.15 -9.95 6.18
C ALA A 192 5.72 -10.62 4.85
N PHE A 193 5.69 -9.87 3.74
CA PHE A 193 5.41 -10.45 2.41
C PHE A 193 6.43 -11.52 2.03
N ALA A 194 7.73 -11.28 2.25
CA ALA A 194 8.74 -12.29 1.96
C ALA A 194 8.57 -13.54 2.83
N ARG A 195 8.39 -13.38 4.14
CA ARG A 195 8.16 -14.50 5.08
C ARG A 195 6.87 -15.27 4.78
N ALA A 196 5.80 -14.60 4.33
CA ALA A 196 4.52 -15.21 4.04
C ALA A 196 4.55 -16.25 2.91
N LEU A 197 5.58 -16.23 2.06
CA LEU A 197 5.74 -17.26 1.02
C LEU A 197 6.06 -18.64 1.61
N GLU A 198 6.78 -18.67 2.73
CA GLU A 198 7.31 -19.91 3.33
C GLU A 198 6.72 -20.23 4.70
N LEU A 199 6.00 -19.28 5.33
CA LEU A 199 5.46 -19.43 6.68
C LEU A 199 4.23 -20.37 6.72
N PRO A 200 4.33 -21.55 7.36
CA PRO A 200 3.17 -22.39 7.62
C PRO A 200 2.23 -21.67 8.61
N GLY A 201 0.93 -21.68 8.32
CA GLY A 201 -0.08 -21.01 9.15
C GLY A 201 -0.47 -19.60 8.67
N ALA A 202 0.30 -18.99 7.78
CA ALA A 202 -0.13 -17.77 7.07
C ALA A 202 -1.10 -18.06 5.89
N GLU A 203 -1.43 -19.32 5.68
CA GLU A 203 -2.24 -19.82 4.57
C GLU A 203 -3.72 -19.49 4.78
N ASN A 204 -4.37 -18.96 3.74
CA ASN A 204 -5.77 -18.55 3.73
C ASN A 204 -6.13 -17.58 4.88
N ARG A 205 -5.17 -16.75 5.28
CA ARG A 205 -5.34 -15.74 6.32
C ARG A 205 -5.36 -14.32 5.77
N ILE A 206 -6.08 -13.46 6.49
CA ILE A 206 -6.08 -12.02 6.31
C ILE A 206 -5.40 -11.41 7.54
N TYR A 207 -4.40 -10.55 7.31
CA TYR A 207 -3.71 -9.82 8.35
C TYR A 207 -4.00 -8.33 8.22
N GLU A 208 -4.52 -7.73 9.29
CA GLU A 208 -4.58 -6.28 9.40
C GLU A 208 -3.19 -5.75 9.78
N VAL A 209 -2.72 -4.75 9.06
CA VAL A 209 -1.33 -4.27 9.18
C VAL A 209 -1.32 -2.82 9.63
N GLY A 210 -0.82 -2.60 10.84
CA GLY A 210 -0.64 -1.28 11.42
C GLY A 210 0.66 -1.22 12.21
N GLY A 211 1.13 -0.01 12.49
CA GLY A 211 2.17 0.22 13.51
C GLY A 211 1.75 -0.23 14.92
N PRO A 212 2.67 -0.18 15.90
CA PRO A 212 2.40 -0.63 17.27
C PRO A 212 1.29 0.13 17.99
N GLU A 213 1.06 1.38 17.62
CA GLU A 213 0.11 2.25 18.31
C GLU A 213 -0.69 3.12 17.31
N PRO A 214 -1.99 3.33 17.56
CA PRO A 214 -2.78 4.30 16.82
C PRO A 214 -2.35 5.72 17.22
N LEU A 215 -2.14 6.58 16.22
CA LEU A 215 -1.73 7.96 16.39
C LEU A 215 -2.78 8.90 15.84
N ALA A 216 -3.11 9.97 16.57
CA ALA A 216 -3.88 11.05 16.00
C ALA A 216 -3.06 11.75 14.92
N PHE A 217 -3.71 12.29 13.89
CA PHE A 217 -3.01 12.99 12.82
C PHE A 217 -2.18 14.18 13.32
N ASN A 218 -2.65 14.89 14.35
CA ASN A 218 -1.87 15.92 15.03
C ASN A 218 -0.53 15.37 15.56
N ASP A 219 -0.54 14.19 16.18
CA ASP A 219 0.65 13.55 16.76
C ASP A 219 1.60 13.05 15.68
N ILE A 220 1.08 12.58 14.54
CA ILE A 220 1.88 12.23 13.36
C ILE A 220 2.68 13.45 12.89
N VAL A 221 2.01 14.59 12.67
CA VAL A 221 2.66 15.82 12.20
C VAL A 221 3.68 16.33 13.23
N GLN A 222 3.34 16.30 14.51
CA GLN A 222 4.25 16.70 15.59
C GLN A 222 5.47 15.79 15.69
N THR A 223 5.29 14.46 15.59
CA THR A 223 6.39 13.49 15.62
C THR A 223 7.36 13.72 14.47
N ILE A 224 6.85 13.96 13.26
CA ILE A 224 7.70 14.31 12.10
C ILE A 224 8.49 15.60 12.38
N ALA A 225 7.85 16.64 12.92
CA ALA A 225 8.53 17.89 13.24
C ALA A 225 9.62 17.70 14.31
N GLN A 226 9.36 16.91 15.35
CA GLN A 226 10.31 16.58 16.40
C GLN A 226 11.55 15.86 15.84
N VAL A 227 11.36 14.82 15.02
CA VAL A 227 12.46 14.08 14.39
C VAL A 227 13.30 14.98 13.48
N LEU A 228 12.66 15.94 12.79
CA LEU A 228 13.35 16.93 11.95
C LEU A 228 14.04 18.06 12.74
N GLY A 229 13.91 18.09 14.08
CA GLY A 229 14.41 19.20 14.90
C GLY A 229 13.71 20.53 14.59
N ARG A 230 12.46 20.50 14.14
CA ARG A 230 11.67 21.67 13.76
C ARG A 230 10.50 21.89 14.70
N ARG A 231 10.06 23.14 14.77
CA ARG A 231 8.79 23.53 15.41
C ARG A 231 7.79 23.86 14.31
N VAL A 232 6.57 23.36 14.44
CA VAL A 232 5.50 23.62 13.49
C VAL A 232 4.21 23.97 14.23
N LYS A 233 3.52 25.02 13.78
CA LYS A 233 2.20 25.38 14.30
C LYS A 233 1.12 24.66 13.51
N LEU A 234 0.31 23.84 14.16
CA LEU A 234 -0.83 23.19 13.51
C LEU A 234 -1.94 24.21 13.28
N MET A 235 -2.45 24.28 12.04
CA MET A 235 -3.54 25.15 11.64
C MET A 235 -4.75 24.34 11.18
N HIS A 236 -5.70 24.15 12.09
CA HIS A 236 -6.93 23.42 11.85
C HIS A 236 -7.87 24.17 10.90
N GLN A 237 -8.27 23.51 9.82
CA GLN A 237 -9.18 24.02 8.80
C GLN A 237 -10.53 23.30 8.91
N PRO A 238 -11.66 24.02 8.99
CA PRO A 238 -12.97 23.38 9.09
C PRO A 238 -13.22 22.39 7.94
N VAL A 239 -13.74 21.21 8.27
CA VAL A 239 -13.98 20.12 7.29
C VAL A 239 -14.88 20.59 6.14
N TRP A 240 -15.86 21.45 6.42
CA TRP A 240 -16.78 21.94 5.39
C TRP A 240 -16.07 22.76 4.31
N CYS A 241 -15.05 23.56 4.66
CA CYS A 241 -14.24 24.30 3.69
C CYS A 241 -13.52 23.34 2.74
N MET A 242 -12.88 22.31 3.32
CA MET A 242 -12.17 21.29 2.56
C MET A 242 -13.11 20.43 1.72
N ARG A 243 -14.34 20.17 2.19
CA ARG A 243 -15.36 19.46 1.42
C ARG A 243 -15.79 20.24 0.18
N VAL A 244 -16.02 21.55 0.31
CA VAL A 244 -16.35 22.42 -0.84
C VAL A 244 -15.17 22.45 -1.81
N ALA A 245 -13.95 22.66 -1.31
CA ALA A 245 -12.75 22.67 -2.14
C ALA A 245 -12.53 21.33 -2.87
N ALA A 246 -12.71 20.20 -2.19
CA ALA A 246 -12.57 18.87 -2.78
C ALA A 246 -13.64 18.60 -3.85
N ASN A 247 -14.89 19.05 -3.65
CA ASN A 247 -15.95 18.87 -4.65
C ASN A 247 -15.71 19.72 -5.91
N LEU A 248 -15.23 20.96 -5.76
CA LEU A 248 -14.96 21.85 -6.89
C LEU A 248 -13.67 21.46 -7.62
N CYS A 249 -12.60 21.21 -6.84
CA CYS A 249 -11.24 21.11 -7.34
C CYS A 249 -10.68 19.68 -7.37
N GLY A 250 -11.31 18.70 -6.71
CA GLY A 250 -10.80 17.33 -6.59
C GLY A 250 -10.66 16.57 -7.92
N ARG A 251 -11.33 17.05 -8.98
CA ARG A 251 -11.14 16.55 -10.36
C ARG A 251 -9.78 16.95 -10.97
N PHE A 252 -9.14 18.00 -10.45
CA PHE A 252 -7.89 18.52 -10.99
C PHE A 252 -6.69 17.88 -10.31
N ARG A 253 -5.67 17.55 -11.11
CA ARG A 253 -4.44 16.88 -10.65
C ARG A 253 -3.64 17.68 -9.62
N TRP A 254 -3.74 19.01 -9.65
CA TRP A 254 -3.01 19.88 -8.73
C TRP A 254 -3.61 19.90 -7.33
N PHE A 255 -4.89 19.56 -7.18
CA PHE A 255 -5.54 19.55 -5.87
C PHE A 255 -5.28 18.22 -5.16
N PRO A 256 -4.85 18.22 -3.88
CA PRO A 256 -4.28 17.04 -3.24
C PRO A 256 -5.31 15.96 -2.86
N LEU A 257 -6.59 16.31 -2.68
CA LEU A 257 -7.60 15.41 -2.11
C LEU A 257 -8.89 15.35 -2.94
N SER A 258 -9.35 14.15 -3.27
CA SER A 258 -10.72 13.95 -3.75
C SER A 258 -11.73 13.96 -2.57
N PRO A 259 -13.04 14.14 -2.83
CA PRO A 259 -14.07 14.03 -1.79
C PRO A 259 -14.08 12.66 -1.11
N GLY A 260 -13.76 11.58 -1.84
CA GLY A 260 -13.64 10.23 -1.29
C GLY A 260 -12.45 10.12 -0.33
N GLN A 261 -11.28 10.60 -0.75
CA GLN A 261 -10.07 10.61 0.08
C GLN A 261 -10.24 11.44 1.36
N LEU A 262 -11.00 12.54 1.30
CA LEU A 262 -11.35 13.32 2.50
C LEU A 262 -12.21 12.50 3.47
N ARG A 263 -13.21 11.75 2.99
CA ARG A 263 -14.02 10.89 3.86
C ARG A 263 -13.20 9.77 4.48
N MET A 264 -12.40 9.07 3.67
CA MET A 264 -11.51 8.01 4.15
C MET A 264 -10.54 8.52 5.22
N LEU A 265 -9.94 9.70 5.00
CA LEU A 265 -9.02 10.31 5.95
C LEU A 265 -9.69 10.58 7.30
N LEU A 266 -10.91 11.12 7.29
CA LEU A 266 -11.66 11.46 8.49
C LEU A 266 -12.24 10.23 9.21
N GLU A 267 -12.50 9.14 8.48
CA GLU A 267 -12.92 7.86 9.06
C GLU A 267 -11.80 7.24 9.90
N GLY A 268 -10.54 7.47 9.55
CA GLY A 268 -9.39 6.89 10.22
C GLY A 268 -9.04 5.50 9.72
N SER A 269 -7.92 4.97 10.20
CA SER A 269 -7.37 3.69 9.73
C SER A 269 -6.52 3.06 10.84
N THR A 270 -7.18 2.35 11.75
CA THR A 270 -6.59 1.66 12.90
C THR A 270 -7.09 0.21 12.94
N CYS A 271 -6.26 -0.68 13.51
CA CYS A 271 -6.50 -2.11 13.57
C CYS A 271 -5.84 -2.73 14.80
N ASP A 272 -6.08 -4.02 15.02
CA ASP A 272 -5.27 -4.84 15.93
C ASP A 272 -4.20 -5.60 15.13
N PRO A 273 -2.93 -5.14 15.12
CA PRO A 273 -1.87 -5.79 14.36
C PRO A 273 -1.21 -6.96 15.12
N THR A 274 -1.79 -7.43 16.23
CA THR A 274 -1.15 -8.45 17.10
C THR A 274 -0.80 -9.72 16.32
N ASP A 275 -1.75 -10.30 15.58
CA ASP A 275 -1.52 -11.49 14.75
C ASP A 275 -0.43 -11.25 13.70
N PHE A 276 -0.39 -10.05 13.12
CA PHE A 276 0.62 -9.67 12.13
C PHE A 276 2.03 -9.64 12.72
N TYR A 277 2.22 -9.06 13.91
CA TYR A 277 3.54 -9.04 14.54
C TYR A 277 3.95 -10.41 15.09
N HIS A 278 2.99 -11.12 15.70
CA HIS A 278 3.21 -12.43 16.32
C HIS A 278 3.56 -13.50 15.28
N ASP A 279 2.68 -13.74 14.29
CA ASP A 279 2.83 -14.87 13.37
C ASP A 279 4.07 -14.73 12.49
N PHE A 280 4.40 -13.50 12.10
CA PHE A 280 5.58 -13.23 11.28
C PHE A 280 6.85 -13.01 12.09
N GLY A 281 6.82 -13.06 13.43
CA GLY A 281 7.99 -12.83 14.29
C GLY A 281 8.65 -11.47 14.02
N LEU A 282 7.82 -10.43 13.91
CA LEU A 282 8.25 -9.06 13.58
C LEU A 282 8.34 -8.23 14.86
N THR A 283 9.41 -7.45 15.00
CA THR A 283 9.55 -6.51 16.11
C THR A 283 8.78 -5.22 15.79
N PRO A 284 7.83 -4.78 16.63
CA PRO A 284 7.17 -3.51 16.44
C PRO A 284 8.16 -2.34 16.57
N VAL A 285 8.09 -1.40 15.64
CA VAL A 285 8.93 -0.19 15.63
C VAL A 285 8.01 1.01 15.83
N SER A 286 8.26 1.83 16.85
CA SER A 286 7.48 3.05 17.06
C SER A 286 7.64 4.02 15.90
N PHE A 287 6.61 4.84 15.66
CA PHE A 287 6.62 5.77 14.53
C PHE A 287 7.84 6.69 14.56
N ALA A 288 8.16 7.27 15.73
CA ALA A 288 9.33 8.13 15.93
C ALA A 288 10.67 7.44 15.63
N ALA A 289 10.84 6.18 16.08
CA ALA A 289 12.05 5.40 15.83
C ALA A 289 12.21 5.11 14.33
N GLY A 290 11.12 4.70 13.67
CA GLY A 290 11.16 4.45 12.23
C GLY A 290 11.35 5.72 11.40
N LEU A 291 10.86 6.89 11.81
CA LEU A 291 11.17 8.14 11.12
C LEU A 291 12.64 8.52 11.27
N SER A 292 13.19 8.37 12.47
CA SER A 292 14.59 8.70 12.78
C SER A 292 15.59 7.88 11.95
N SER A 293 15.21 6.71 11.45
CA SER A 293 16.11 5.86 10.66
C SER A 293 16.36 6.37 9.23
N TYR A 294 15.53 7.28 8.71
CA TYR A 294 15.66 7.75 7.32
C TYR A 294 15.39 9.24 7.08
N LEU A 295 14.80 9.97 8.03
CA LEU A 295 14.52 11.41 7.88
C LEU A 295 15.59 12.33 8.48
N SER A 296 16.56 11.77 9.21
CA SER A 296 17.68 12.49 9.83
C SER A 296 18.57 13.18 8.81
#